data_AF-A0A2E7JIX9-F1
#
_entry.id   AF-A0A2E7JIX9-F1
#
_cell.length_a   1.000
_cell.length_b   1.000
_cell.length_c   1.000
_cell.angle_alpha   90.00
_cell.angle_beta   90.00
_cell.angle_gamma   90.00
#
_symmetry.space_group_name_H-M   'P 1'
#
loop_
_entity.id
_entity.type
_entity.pdbx_description
1 polymer ?
#
loop_
_entity_poly.entity_id
_entity_poly.type
_entity_poly.pdbx_seq_one_letter_code
_entity_poly.pdbx_strand_id
1 'polypeptide(L)' 'MAKSMFSREVALKLESELNAFEACLGLSHRARDINQDRKGQEIEGDVPEEGQPNSSASAMLEFADGRIVLGHVEGEED' A
#
# COMPACT_ATOMS: atom_id res chain seq x y z
N MET A 1 -9.98 -11.96 -12.64
CA MET A 1 -10.17 -12.13 -11.18
C MET A 1 -9.79 -10.82 -10.52
N ALA A 2 -10.55 -10.37 -9.51
CA ALA A 2 -10.14 -9.22 -8.71
C ALA A 2 -8.80 -9.53 -8.02
N LYS A 3 -7.85 -8.59 -8.06
CA LYS A 3 -6.58 -8.76 -7.35
C LYS A 3 -6.87 -8.74 -5.84
N SER A 4 -6.35 -9.72 -5.12
CA SER A 4 -6.56 -9.89 -3.68
C SER A 4 -5.26 -9.68 -2.93
N MET A 5 -5.32 -9.01 -1.78
CA MET A 5 -4.18 -8.91 -0.84
C MET A 5 -3.72 -10.29 -0.33
N PHE A 6 -4.56 -11.31 -0.43
CA PHE A 6 -4.23 -12.69 -0.07
C PHE A 6 -3.73 -13.52 -1.27
N SER A 7 -3.44 -12.89 -2.40
CA SER A 7 -2.89 -13.59 -3.56
C SER A 7 -1.46 -14.05 -3.29
N ARG A 8 -1.07 -15.16 -3.94
CA ARG A 8 0.30 -15.70 -3.86
C ARG A 8 1.36 -14.68 -4.27
N GLU A 9 1.05 -13.81 -5.21
CA GLU A 9 1.97 -12.77 -5.68
C GLU A 9 2.32 -11.76 -4.59
N VAL A 10 1.31 -11.28 -3.84
CA VAL A 10 1.53 -10.39 -2.69
C VAL A 10 2.38 -11.07 -1.63
N ALA A 11 2.08 -12.33 -1.32
CA ALA A 11 2.86 -13.11 -0.35
C ALA A 11 4.34 -13.26 -0.77
N LEU A 12 4.59 -13.67 -2.02
CA LEU A 12 5.95 -13.81 -2.55
C LEU A 12 6.72 -12.48 -2.55
N LYS A 13 6.04 -11.36 -2.82
CA LYS A 13 6.67 -10.05 -2.80
C LYS A 13 7.04 -9.63 -1.38
N LEU A 14 6.15 -9.84 -0.41
CA LEU A 14 6.44 -9.60 1.01
C LEU A 14 7.57 -10.48 1.53
N GLU A 15 7.62 -11.75 1.11
CA GLU A 15 8.70 -12.68 1.46
C GLU A 15 10.07 -12.24 0.91
N SER A 16 10.10 -11.43 -0.16
CA SER A 16 11.34 -10.88 -0.71
C SER A 16 11.91 -9.71 0.09
N GLU A 17 11.13 -9.13 1.02
CA GLU A 17 11.57 -8.04 1.88
C GLU A 17 12.40 -8.57 3.04
N LEU A 18 13.58 -7.96 3.24
CA LEU A 18 14.54 -8.41 4.26
C LEU A 18 14.07 -8.14 5.70
N ASN A 19 13.26 -7.09 5.89
CA ASN A 19 12.78 -6.67 7.20
C ASN A 19 11.26 -6.49 7.20
N ALA A 20 10.55 -7.40 7.88
CA ALA A 20 9.10 -7.37 7.98
C ALA A 20 8.56 -6.13 8.71
N PHE A 21 9.30 -5.56 9.67
CA PHE A 21 8.87 -4.35 10.38
C PHE A 21 8.94 -3.12 9.49
N GLU A 22 10.02 -2.97 8.73
CA GLU A 22 10.16 -1.88 7.75
C GLU A 22 9.13 -1.99 6.64
N ALA A 23 8.90 -3.20 6.13
CA ALA A 23 7.85 -3.45 5.15
C ALA A 23 6.47 -3.08 5.69
N CYS A 24 6.14 -3.49 6.91
CA CYS A 24 4.89 -3.11 7.58
C CYS A 24 4.76 -1.59 7.75
N LEU A 25 5.85 -0.92 8.14
CA LEU A 25 5.88 0.53 8.32
C LEU A 25 5.62 1.26 7.00
N GLY A 26 6.36 0.91 5.94
CA GLY A 26 6.21 1.50 4.61
C GLY A 26 4.81 1.30 4.03
N LEU A 27 4.26 0.08 4.13
CA LEU A 27 2.89 -0.21 3.70
C LEU A 27 1.86 0.57 4.53
N SER A 28 2.09 0.76 5.82
CA SER A 28 1.22 1.57 6.69
C SER A 28 1.26 3.04 6.32
N HIS A 29 2.44 3.59 5.98
CA HIS A 29 2.54 4.96 5.45
C HIS A 29 1.76 5.11 4.17
N ARG A 30 1.98 4.21 3.21
CA ARG A 30 1.24 4.25 1.94
C ARG A 30 -0.27 4.13 2.13
N ALA A 31 -0.73 3.27 3.03
CA ALA A 31 -2.16 3.15 3.33
C ALA A 31 -2.75 4.44 3.93
N ARG A 32 -1.96 5.22 4.67
CA ARG A 32 -2.38 6.55 5.16
C ARG A 32 -2.49 7.55 4.01
N ASP A 33 -1.54 7.58 3.09
CA ASP A 33 -1.59 8.46 1.91
C ASP A 33 -2.86 8.17 1.09
N ILE A 34 -3.13 6.89 0.82
CA ILE A 34 -4.35 6.47 0.11
C ILE A 34 -5.62 6.93 0.83
N ASN A 35 -5.65 6.84 2.17
CA ASN A 35 -6.79 7.32 2.96
C ASN A 35 -6.94 8.85 2.89
N GLN A 36 -5.84 9.59 2.88
CA GLN A 36 -5.87 11.05 2.74
C GLN A 36 -6.40 11.46 1.38
N ASP A 37 -5.93 10.82 0.31
CA ASP A 37 -6.38 11.07 -1.07
C ASP A 37 -7.89 10.78 -1.21
N ARG A 38 -8.35 9.62 -0.72
CA ARG A 38 -9.78 9.25 -0.74
C ARG A 38 -10.65 10.22 0.05
N LYS A 39 -10.16 10.70 1.20
CA LYS A 39 -10.87 11.71 1.98
C LYS A 39 -10.97 13.03 1.21
N GLY A 40 -9.93 13.42 0.48
CA GLY A 40 -9.97 14.58 -0.43
C GLY A 40 -11.06 14.42 -1.49
N GLN A 41 -11.10 13.27 -2.15
CA GLN A 41 -12.11 12.93 -3.17
C GLN A 41 -13.55 12.94 -2.60
N GLU A 42 -13.75 12.37 -1.41
CA GLU A 42 -15.07 12.38 -0.75
C GLU A 42 -15.57 13.80 -0.48
N ILE A 43 -14.67 14.72 -0.10
CA ILE A 43 -15.01 16.15 0.09
C ILE A 43 -15.41 16.80 -1.24
N GLU A 44 -14.79 16.40 -2.35
CA GLU A 44 -15.10 16.86 -3.70
C GLU A 44 -16.39 16.23 -4.27
N GLY A 45 -16.99 15.27 -3.55
CA GLY A 45 -18.23 14.60 -3.92
C GLY A 45 -18.04 13.34 -4.76
N ASP A 46 -16.80 12.87 -4.92
CA ASP A 46 -16.51 11.60 -5.58
C ASP A 46 -16.85 10.43 -4.66
N VAL A 47 -17.64 9.48 -5.19
CA VAL A 47 -18.05 8.28 -4.47
C VAL A 47 -17.06 7.15 -4.77
N PRO A 48 -16.51 6.45 -3.75
CA PRO A 48 -15.65 5.30 -3.98
C PRO A 48 -16.36 4.24 -4.83
N GLU A 49 -15.62 3.64 -5.78
CA GLU A 49 -16.16 2.54 -6.59
C GLU A 49 -16.54 1.35 -5.71
N GLU A 50 -17.71 0.75 -6.00
CA GLU A 50 -18.16 -0.44 -5.29
C GLU A 50 -17.16 -1.59 -5.50
N GLY A 51 -16.64 -2.14 -4.40
CA GLY A 51 -15.62 -3.20 -4.43
C GLY A 51 -14.18 -2.69 -4.48
N GLN A 52 -13.94 -1.37 -4.38
CA GLN A 52 -12.59 -0.84 -4.18
C GLN A 52 -11.96 -1.43 -2.90
N PRO A 53 -10.73 -1.97 -2.94
CA PRO A 53 -10.08 -2.49 -1.75
C PRO A 53 -9.88 -1.38 -0.70
N ASN A 54 -9.84 -1.77 0.59
CA ASN A 54 -9.42 -0.83 1.64
C ASN A 54 -7.98 -0.36 1.41
N SER A 55 -7.56 0.71 2.08
CA SER A 55 -6.26 1.34 1.82
C SER A 55 -5.08 0.41 2.07
N SER A 56 -5.12 -0.43 3.11
CA SER A 56 -4.08 -1.43 3.39
C SER A 56 -3.98 -2.47 2.27
N ALA A 57 -5.12 -3.01 1.84
CA ALA A 57 -5.17 -3.94 0.71
C ALA A 57 -4.67 -3.27 -0.58
N SER A 58 -5.04 -2.01 -0.81
CA SER A 58 -4.60 -1.24 -1.97
C SER A 58 -3.08 -1.04 -1.96
N ALA A 59 -2.49 -0.68 -0.82
CA ALA A 59 -1.04 -0.53 -0.66
C ALA A 59 -0.30 -1.86 -0.93
N MET A 60 -0.79 -2.98 -0.41
CA MET A 60 -0.22 -4.31 -0.67
C MET A 60 -0.29 -4.69 -2.15
N LEU A 61 -1.39 -4.35 -2.82
CA LEU A 61 -1.56 -4.60 -4.26
C LEU A 61 -0.65 -3.70 -5.10
N GLU A 62 -0.53 -2.42 -4.76
CA GLU A 62 0.41 -1.50 -5.42
C GLU A 62 1.86 -1.97 -5.26
N PHE A 63 2.22 -2.47 -4.09
CA PHE A 63 3.54 -3.02 -3.81
C PHE A 63 3.82 -4.30 -4.59
N ALA A 64 2.86 -5.25 -4.58
CA ALA A 64 2.96 -6.48 -5.37
C ALA A 64 3.09 -6.19 -6.88
N ASP A 65 2.34 -5.20 -7.37
CA ASP A 65 2.41 -4.73 -8.76
C ASP A 65 3.70 -3.95 -9.09
N GLY A 66 4.55 -3.66 -8.10
CA GLY A 66 5.78 -2.87 -8.26
C GLY A 66 5.54 -1.39 -8.55
N ARG A 67 4.33 -0.87 -8.27
CA ARG A 67 3.99 0.56 -8.41
C ARG A 67 4.62 1.42 -7.32
N ILE A 68 4.90 0.79 -6.17
CA ILE A 68 5.64 1.40 -5.07
C ILE A 68 6.80 0.48 -4.71
N VAL A 69 7.87 1.09 -4.20
CA VAL A 69 9.01 0.41 -3.60
C VAL A 69 9.09 0.85 -2.14
N LEU A 70 9.25 -0.11 -1.23
CA LEU A 70 9.42 0.19 0.18
C LEU A 70 10.89 0.57 0.38
N GLY A 71 11.19 1.86 0.38
CA GLY A 71 12.54 2.36 0.61
C GLY A 71 12.90 2.32 2.09
N HIS A 72 14.14 1.92 2.38
CA HIS A 72 14.76 2.25 3.66
C HIS A 72 15.14 3.73 3.60
N VAL A 73 14.52 4.56 4.44
CA VAL A 73 15.06 5.90 4.67
C VAL A 73 16.23 5.69 5.62
N GLU A 74 17.42 5.44 5.06
CA GLU A 74 18.65 5.66 5.83
C GLU A 74 18.56 7.11 6.28
N GLY A 75 18.48 7.32 7.60
CA GLY A 75 18.38 8.65 8.16
C GLY A 75 19.47 9.53 7.57
N GLU A 76 19.11 10.78 7.28
CA GLU A 76 20.06 11.87 7.19
C GLU A 76 20.95 11.82 8.44
N GLU A 77 22.12 11.19 8.34
CA GLU A 77 23.24 11.41 9.26
C GLU A 77 23.88 12.74 8.84
N ASP A 78 23.47 13.83 9.50
CA ASP A 78 24.24 15.07 9.58
C ASP A 78 25.48 14.89 10.47
#